data_AF-A0A6A1RP47-F1
#
_entry.id   AF-A0A6A1RP47-F1
#
_cell.length_a   1.000
_cell.length_b   1.000
_cell.length_c   1.000
_cell.angle_alpha   90.00
_cell.angle_beta   90.00
_cell.angle_gamma   90.00
#
_symmetry.space_group_name_H-M   'P 1'
#
loop_
_entity.id
_entity.type
_entity.pdbx_description
1 polymer ?
#
loop_
_entity_poly.entity_id
_entity_poly.type
_entity_poly.pdbx_seq_one_letter_code
_entity_poly.pdbx_strand_id
1 'polypeptide(L)'
;MAELSFDRLHQFFCKIPSVQEAFIDSYGSDGKQAWWFKFQINIDHPLAWQTVQELGHVLNYISKNERLPTQFLPVSPPPYMNGEAKQFLAWVIQCNHADFSPDVVCDWLEARLPKPVDDESKWKIKTDLHELDHISNKDLDELVPPNPKN
;
A
#
# COMPACT_ATOMS: atom_id res chain seq x y z
N MET A 1 5.81 -15.49 -24.09
CA MET A 1 5.57 -14.42 -23.10
C MET A 1 6.74 -14.46 -22.15
N ALA A 2 7.37 -13.32 -21.86
CA ALA A 2 8.41 -13.29 -20.84
C ALA A 2 7.79 -13.73 -19.51
N GLU A 3 8.51 -14.56 -18.76
CA GLU A 3 8.09 -14.94 -17.41
C GLU A 3 8.02 -13.67 -16.54
N LEU A 4 6.94 -13.51 -15.78
CA LEU A 4 6.79 -12.35 -14.90
C LEU A 4 7.87 -12.39 -13.83
N SER A 5 8.71 -11.37 -13.75
CA SER A 5 9.63 -11.20 -12.61
C SER A 5 8.92 -10.48 -11.47
N PHE A 6 9.18 -10.94 -10.25
CA PHE A 6 8.74 -10.30 -9.02
C PHE A 6 9.91 -9.69 -8.24
N ASP A 7 11.13 -9.81 -8.75
CA ASP A 7 12.34 -9.48 -7.98
C ASP A 7 12.38 -8.02 -7.57
N ARG A 8 12.00 -7.11 -8.47
CA ARG A 8 12.00 -5.69 -8.15
C ARG A 8 10.94 -5.34 -7.11
N LEU A 9 9.73 -5.89 -7.24
CA LEU A 9 8.66 -5.69 -6.26
C LEU A 9 9.05 -6.29 -4.90
N HIS A 10 9.63 -7.48 -4.88
CA HIS A 10 10.17 -8.12 -3.69
C HIS A 10 11.20 -7.22 -2.99
N GLN A 11 12.23 -6.78 -3.72
CA GLN A 11 13.27 -5.89 -3.19
C GLN A 11 12.73 -4.54 -2.73
N PHE A 12 11.66 -4.04 -3.36
CA PHE A 12 10.99 -2.82 -2.92
C PHE A 12 10.29 -3.01 -1.58
N PHE A 13 9.53 -4.11 -1.41
CA PHE A 13 8.85 -4.40 -0.14
C PHE A 13 9.80 -4.75 1.00
N CYS A 14 10.98 -5.30 0.71
CA CYS A 14 12.05 -5.48 1.70
C CYS A 14 12.51 -4.15 2.34
N LYS A 15 12.28 -3.01 1.68
CA LYS A 15 12.66 -1.68 2.18
C LYS A 15 11.57 -0.99 2.97
N ILE A 16 10.32 -1.46 2.91
CA ILE A 16 9.21 -0.85 3.65
C ILE A 16 9.38 -1.16 5.14
N PRO A 17 9.47 -0.17 6.04
CA PRO A 17 9.84 -0.39 7.45
C PRO A 17 8.96 -1.38 8.21
N SER A 18 7.64 -1.37 7.94
CA SER A 18 6.66 -2.24 8.58
C SER A 18 6.49 -3.60 7.88
N VAL A 19 7.17 -3.84 6.76
CA VAL A 19 7.15 -5.13 6.04
C VAL A 19 8.52 -5.79 6.18
N GLN A 20 9.55 -5.33 5.45
CA GLN A 20 10.87 -5.97 5.43
C GLN A 20 10.82 -7.41 4.88
N GLU A 21 11.99 -8.00 4.62
CA GLU A 21 12.10 -9.34 4.04
C GLU A 21 11.39 -10.42 4.88
N ALA A 22 11.43 -10.30 6.21
CA ALA A 22 10.88 -11.29 7.14
C ALA A 22 9.35 -11.45 7.06
N PHE A 23 8.64 -10.48 6.49
CA PHE A 23 7.18 -10.50 6.39
C PHE A 23 6.68 -10.70 4.96
N ILE A 24 7.55 -11.05 4.01
CA ILE A 24 7.12 -11.44 2.67
C ILE A 24 6.79 -12.94 2.68
N ASP A 25 5.54 -13.29 2.35
CA ASP A 25 5.07 -14.67 2.42
C ASP A 25 5.38 -15.43 1.13
N SER A 26 4.81 -14.95 0.01
CA SER A 26 4.87 -15.64 -1.28
C SER A 26 4.30 -14.77 -2.40
N TYR A 27 4.58 -15.12 -3.65
CA TYR A 27 4.04 -14.47 -4.83
C TYR A 27 4.02 -15.46 -6.00
N GLY A 28 3.20 -15.18 -7.02
CA GLY A 28 3.10 -16.04 -8.19
C GLY A 28 2.12 -15.54 -9.24
N SER A 29 1.99 -16.32 -10.31
CA SER A 29 1.04 -16.06 -11.39
C SER A 29 0.27 -17.32 -11.77
N ASP A 30 -0.84 -17.14 -12.47
CA ASP A 30 -1.62 -18.24 -13.06
C ASP A 30 -1.01 -18.75 -14.39
N GLY A 31 0.17 -18.24 -14.78
CA GLY A 31 0.82 -18.52 -16.06
C GLY A 31 0.13 -17.92 -17.28
N LYS A 32 -0.89 -17.07 -17.09
CA LYS A 32 -1.63 -16.39 -18.15
C LYS A 32 -1.52 -14.88 -17.99
N GLN A 33 -2.33 -14.30 -17.11
CA GLN A 33 -2.51 -12.86 -16.98
C GLN A 33 -2.70 -12.40 -15.53
N ALA A 34 -2.99 -13.32 -14.61
CA ALA A 34 -3.23 -12.99 -13.21
C ALA A 34 -1.98 -13.24 -12.38
N TRP A 35 -1.66 -12.31 -11.50
CA TRP A 35 -0.58 -12.44 -10.54
C TRP A 35 -0.98 -11.92 -9.17
N TRP A 36 -0.26 -12.38 -8.15
CA TRP A 36 -0.47 -11.98 -6.77
C TRP A 36 0.86 -11.88 -6.01
N PHE A 37 0.89 -11.01 -5.00
CA PHE A 37 2.00 -10.81 -4.09
C PHE A 37 1.44 -10.72 -2.66
N LYS A 38 1.81 -11.69 -1.81
CA LYS A 38 1.32 -11.84 -0.44
C LYS A 38 2.44 -11.53 0.56
N PHE A 39 2.09 -10.73 1.55
CA PHE A 39 2.99 -10.32 2.62
C PHE A 39 2.19 -9.99 3.87
N GLN A 40 2.90 -9.76 4.95
CA GLN A 40 2.39 -9.31 6.23
C GLN A 40 2.92 -7.90 6.50
N ILE A 41 2.17 -7.13 7.26
CA ILE A 41 2.59 -5.85 7.83
C ILE A 41 2.70 -6.10 9.32
N ASN A 42 3.87 -5.84 9.89
CA ASN A 42 4.09 -5.89 11.32
C ASN A 42 3.18 -4.85 12.00
N ILE A 43 2.05 -5.31 12.55
CA ILE A 43 1.04 -4.43 13.14
C ILE A 43 1.51 -3.73 14.43
N ASP A 44 2.58 -4.21 15.05
CA ASP A 44 3.22 -3.58 16.20
C ASP A 44 4.20 -2.47 15.78
N HIS A 45 4.53 -2.36 14.48
CA HIS A 45 5.38 -1.30 13.97
C HIS A 45 4.62 0.05 14.03
N PRO A 46 5.26 1.15 14.50
CA PRO A 46 4.59 2.47 14.61
C PRO A 46 4.01 3.01 13.29
N LEU A 47 4.53 2.54 12.16
CA LEU A 47 4.11 2.91 10.81
C LEU A 47 3.13 1.92 10.15
N ALA A 48 2.67 0.88 10.83
CA ALA A 48 1.87 -0.19 10.22
C ALA A 48 0.63 0.33 9.49
N TRP A 49 -0.14 1.18 10.16
CA TRP A 49 -1.39 1.71 9.61
C TRP A 49 -1.15 2.79 8.55
N GLN A 50 -0.06 3.56 8.66
CA GLN A 50 0.38 4.47 7.60
C GLN A 50 0.76 3.67 6.35
N THR A 51 1.46 2.55 6.49
CA THR A 51 1.74 1.64 5.37
C THR A 51 0.47 1.12 4.71
N VAL A 52 -0.52 0.68 5.50
CA VAL A 52 -1.83 0.26 4.96
C VAL A 52 -2.52 1.40 4.20
N GLN A 53 -2.49 2.62 4.76
CA GLN A 53 -3.11 3.80 4.16
C GLN A 53 -2.46 4.18 2.83
N GLU A 54 -1.13 4.29 2.79
CA GLU A 54 -0.37 4.66 1.59
C GLU A 54 -0.49 3.60 0.49
N LEU A 55 -0.36 2.32 0.84
CA LEU A 55 -0.56 1.22 -0.12
C LEU A 55 -2.01 1.18 -0.61
N GLY A 56 -2.98 1.36 0.28
CA GLY A 56 -4.40 1.42 -0.07
C GLY A 56 -4.72 2.58 -1.01
N HIS A 57 -4.08 3.73 -0.84
CA HIS A 57 -4.18 4.84 -1.78
C HIS A 57 -3.57 4.41 -3.12
N VAL A 58 -2.26 4.15 -3.19
CA VAL A 58 -1.59 3.91 -4.48
C VAL A 58 -2.18 2.73 -5.25
N LEU A 59 -2.43 1.59 -4.60
CA LEU A 59 -2.79 0.33 -5.25
C LEU A 59 -4.28 0.19 -5.57
N ASN A 60 -5.17 0.89 -4.84
CA ASN A 60 -6.60 0.83 -5.11
C ASN A 60 -7.13 2.11 -5.79
N TYR A 61 -6.52 3.28 -5.50
CA TYR A 61 -7.01 4.59 -5.92
C TYR A 61 -5.88 5.61 -6.12
N ILE A 62 -5.47 5.87 -7.37
CA ILE A 62 -4.52 6.97 -7.63
C ILE A 62 -5.19 8.32 -7.42
N SER A 63 -6.50 8.41 -7.64
CA SER A 63 -7.31 9.59 -7.43
C SER A 63 -8.74 9.20 -7.04
N LYS A 64 -9.60 10.19 -6.74
CA LYS A 64 -11.02 9.93 -6.44
C LYS A 64 -11.74 9.15 -7.56
N ASN A 65 -11.28 9.28 -8.81
CA ASN A 65 -11.97 8.77 -9.99
C ASN A 65 -11.16 7.76 -10.80
N GLU A 66 -9.90 7.52 -10.45
CA GLU A 66 -9.00 6.63 -11.20
C GLU A 66 -8.51 5.48 -10.32
N ARG A 67 -8.87 4.25 -10.72
CA ARG A 67 -8.45 3.01 -10.06
C ARG A 67 -7.40 2.32 -10.91
N LEU A 68 -6.35 1.83 -10.27
CA LEU A 68 -5.46 0.86 -10.90
C LEU A 68 -6.20 -0.47 -11.10
N PRO A 69 -5.76 -1.32 -12.06
CA PRO A 69 -6.27 -2.67 -12.21
C PRO A 69 -5.78 -3.63 -11.10
N THR A 70 -5.11 -3.10 -10.07
CA THR A 70 -4.71 -3.85 -8.87
C THR A 70 -5.78 -3.81 -7.79
N GLN A 71 -5.73 -4.80 -6.91
CA GLN A 71 -6.48 -4.84 -5.66
C GLN A 71 -5.52 -5.11 -4.52
N PHE A 72 -5.55 -4.28 -3.49
CA PHE A 72 -4.87 -4.46 -2.22
C PHE A 72 -5.91 -4.79 -1.13
N LEU A 73 -5.86 -6.01 -0.62
CA LEU A 73 -6.90 -6.59 0.24
C LEU A 73 -6.28 -7.27 1.47
N PRO A 74 -6.90 -7.18 2.65
CA PRO A 74 -6.55 -8.04 3.78
C PRO A 74 -7.00 -9.47 3.50
N VAL A 75 -6.18 -10.44 3.88
CA VAL A 75 -6.47 -11.87 3.82
C VAL A 75 -6.08 -12.55 5.12
N SER A 76 -6.75 -13.64 5.45
CA SER A 76 -6.40 -14.48 6.59
C SER A 76 -6.55 -15.95 6.19
N PRO A 77 -5.84 -16.88 6.86
CA PRO A 77 -6.07 -18.31 6.65
C PRO A 77 -7.51 -18.70 7.04
N PRO A 78 -7.97 -19.90 6.63
CA PRO A 78 -9.28 -20.42 6.98
C PRO A 78 -9.58 -20.27 8.49
N PRO A 79 -10.83 -20.00 8.89
CA PRO A 79 -11.18 -19.66 10.27
C PRO A 79 -10.69 -20.65 11.34
N TYR A 80 -10.59 -21.94 11.01
CA TYR A 80 -10.12 -23.01 11.89
C TYR A 80 -8.60 -23.08 12.06
N MET A 81 -7.84 -22.30 11.29
CA MET A 81 -6.38 -22.10 11.41
C MET A 81 -6.04 -20.65 11.75
N ASN A 82 -7.04 -19.81 12.02
CA ASN A 82 -6.84 -18.40 12.30
C ASN A 82 -6.71 -18.17 13.81
N GLY A 83 -6.04 -17.09 14.16
CA GLY A 83 -5.79 -16.67 15.54
C GLY A 83 -5.65 -15.16 15.60
N GLU A 84 -4.75 -14.65 16.45
CA GLU A 84 -4.58 -13.20 16.58
C GLU A 84 -4.07 -12.57 15.28
N ALA A 85 -4.48 -11.33 15.01
CA ALA A 85 -4.11 -10.61 13.80
C ALA A 85 -2.58 -10.57 13.59
N LYS A 86 -1.79 -10.41 14.67
CA LYS A 86 -0.32 -10.38 14.61
C LYS A 86 0.32 -11.66 14.06
N GLN A 87 -0.42 -12.78 14.04
CA GLN A 87 0.06 -14.09 13.61
C GLN A 87 -0.49 -14.50 12.24
N PHE A 88 -1.63 -13.94 11.83
CA PHE A 88 -2.41 -14.51 10.73
C PHE A 88 -3.00 -13.47 9.77
N LEU A 89 -2.95 -12.19 10.10
CA LEU A 89 -3.35 -11.13 9.17
C LEU A 89 -2.24 -10.95 8.13
N ALA A 90 -2.60 -11.17 6.88
CA ALA A 90 -1.75 -10.90 5.74
C ALA A 90 -2.50 -9.96 4.77
N TRP A 91 -1.79 -9.51 3.76
CA TRP A 91 -2.33 -8.69 2.69
C TRP A 91 -1.89 -9.27 1.35
N VAL A 92 -2.75 -9.10 0.35
CA VAL A 92 -2.47 -9.49 -1.03
C VAL A 92 -2.62 -8.29 -1.93
N ILE A 93 -1.62 -8.09 -2.78
CA ILE A 93 -1.74 -7.32 -4.01
C ILE A 93 -2.04 -8.31 -5.11
N GLN A 94 -3.13 -8.11 -5.85
CA GLN A 94 -3.44 -8.95 -7.01
C GLN A 94 -3.82 -8.10 -8.21
N CYS A 95 -3.49 -8.57 -9.40
CA CYS A 95 -3.88 -7.96 -10.66
C CYS A 95 -4.22 -9.06 -11.67
N ASN A 96 -5.21 -8.78 -12.53
CA ASN A 96 -5.66 -9.68 -13.60
C ASN A 96 -5.54 -9.05 -15.00
N HIS A 97 -4.78 -7.96 -15.13
CA HIS A 97 -4.61 -7.21 -16.36
C HIS A 97 -3.26 -7.54 -17.01
N ALA A 98 -3.28 -8.04 -18.25
CA ALA A 98 -2.09 -8.56 -18.94
C ALA A 98 -0.96 -7.52 -19.07
N ASP A 99 -1.29 -6.25 -19.31
CA ASP A 99 -0.31 -5.17 -19.47
C ASP A 99 0.14 -4.53 -18.15
N PHE A 100 -0.29 -5.06 -17.00
CA PHE A 100 0.01 -4.48 -15.69
C PHE A 100 0.83 -5.45 -14.85
N SER A 101 2.14 -5.47 -15.10
CA SER A 101 3.08 -6.38 -14.45
C SER A 101 3.48 -5.93 -13.03
N PRO A 102 4.13 -6.81 -12.22
CA PRO A 102 4.70 -6.41 -10.94
C PRO A 102 5.68 -5.23 -11.03
N ASP A 103 6.45 -5.13 -12.12
CA ASP A 103 7.36 -4.01 -12.35
C ASP A 103 6.63 -2.68 -12.52
N VAL A 104 5.50 -2.68 -13.25
CA VAL A 104 4.67 -1.49 -13.42
C VAL A 104 4.14 -1.06 -12.05
N VAL A 105 3.67 -1.98 -11.22
CA VAL A 105 3.26 -1.68 -9.84
C VAL A 105 4.39 -1.03 -9.05
N CYS A 106 5.61 -1.56 -9.19
CA CYS A 106 6.78 -0.98 -8.54
C CYS A 106 7.01 0.47 -8.98
N ASP A 107 6.85 0.81 -10.26
CA ASP A 107 6.95 2.20 -10.74
C ASP A 107 5.91 3.11 -10.08
N TRP A 108 4.66 2.64 -9.93
CA TRP A 108 3.60 3.40 -9.26
C TRP A 108 3.91 3.66 -7.78
N LEU A 109 4.40 2.63 -7.09
CA LEU A 109 4.80 2.70 -5.69
C LEU A 109 6.01 3.62 -5.50
N GLU A 110 7.07 3.43 -6.27
CA GLU A 110 8.26 4.28 -6.24
C GLU A 110 7.94 5.73 -6.57
N ALA A 111 6.95 6.01 -7.42
CA ALA A 111 6.57 7.38 -7.76
C ALA A 111 5.86 8.10 -6.61
N ARG A 112 5.12 7.39 -5.75
CA ARG A 112 4.14 7.97 -4.82
C ARG A 112 4.43 7.74 -3.34
N LEU A 113 5.05 6.62 -3.00
CA LEU A 113 5.44 6.36 -1.62
C LEU A 113 6.56 7.31 -1.16
N PRO A 114 6.76 7.44 0.16
CA PRO A 114 7.82 8.27 0.72
C PRO A 114 9.19 8.00 0.09
N LYS A 115 9.97 9.07 -0.11
CA LYS A 115 11.30 9.02 -0.73
C LYS A 115 12.39 9.53 0.23
N PRO A 116 13.38 8.69 0.60
CA PRO A 116 13.47 7.27 0.27
C PRO A 116 12.48 6.42 1.11
N VAL A 117 12.11 5.24 0.60
CA VAL A 117 11.03 4.42 1.18
C VAL A 117 11.44 3.72 2.48
N ASP A 118 12.74 3.56 2.73
CA ASP A 118 13.32 2.98 3.94
C ASP A 118 13.53 4.00 5.07
N ASP A 119 13.40 5.30 4.80
CA ASP A 119 13.52 6.35 5.82
C ASP A 119 12.18 6.55 6.54
N GLU A 120 12.06 5.97 7.74
CA GLU A 120 10.89 6.09 8.62
C GLU A 120 10.44 7.54 8.86
N SER A 121 11.36 8.51 8.84
CA SER A 121 10.99 9.92 9.05
C SER A 121 10.13 10.48 7.92
N LYS A 122 10.24 9.91 6.70
CA LYS A 122 9.47 10.31 5.52
C LYS A 122 8.05 9.78 5.52
N TRP A 123 7.78 8.72 6.28
CA TRP A 123 6.44 8.14 6.46
C TRP A 123 5.60 8.89 7.49
N LYS A 124 6.24 9.69 8.34
CA LYS A 124 5.53 10.53 9.31
C LYS A 124 4.96 11.73 8.56
N ILE A 125 3.69 11.63 8.18
CA ILE A 125 2.92 12.78 7.76
C ILE A 125 2.97 13.79 8.91
N LYS A 126 3.28 15.06 8.62
CA LYS A 126 3.15 16.14 9.61
C LYS A 126 1.69 16.19 10.06
N THR A 127 1.40 15.58 11.19
CA THR A 127 0.11 15.68 11.90
C THR A 127 0.09 16.84 12.86
N ASP A 128 1.08 17.74 12.80
CA ASP A 128 1.12 18.92 13.64
C ASP A 128 0.10 19.94 13.13
N LEU A 129 -1.12 19.80 13.64
CA LEU A 129 -2.25 20.66 13.32
C LEU A 129 -2.10 22.04 13.98
N HIS A 130 -1.06 22.30 14.79
CA HIS A 130 -0.81 23.64 15.31
C HIS A 130 -0.56 24.68 14.20
N GLU A 131 -0.11 24.23 13.02
CA GLU A 131 -0.06 25.08 11.83
C GLU A 131 -1.47 25.45 11.31
N LEU A 132 -2.50 24.62 11.56
CA LEU A 132 -3.90 24.91 11.25
C LEU A 132 -4.55 25.87 12.26
N ASP A 133 -4.06 25.95 13.50
CA ASP A 133 -4.53 26.92 14.51
C ASP A 133 -4.29 28.37 14.08
N HIS A 134 -3.41 28.57 13.07
CA HIS A 134 -3.11 29.87 12.47
C HIS A 134 -3.82 30.11 11.13
N ILE A 135 -4.60 29.16 10.62
CA ILE A 135 -5.34 29.28 9.36
C ILE A 135 -6.71 29.92 9.65
N SER A 136 -7.09 30.94 8.86
CA SER A 136 -8.38 31.60 9.06
C SER A 136 -9.53 30.67 8.64
N ASN A 137 -10.71 30.80 9.25
CA ASN A 137 -11.89 30.01 8.90
C ASN A 137 -12.22 30.05 7.40
N LYS A 138 -11.94 31.18 6.74
CA LYS A 138 -12.17 31.36 5.30
C LYS A 138 -11.23 30.50 4.45
N ASP A 139 -9.97 30.36 4.88
CA ASP A 139 -8.97 29.55 4.19
C ASP A 139 -9.20 28.04 4.46
N LEU A 140 -9.73 27.69 5.64
CA LEU A 140 -10.18 26.34 5.97
C LEU A 140 -11.36 25.87 5.08
N ASP A 141 -12.34 26.75 4.85
CA ASP A 141 -13.50 26.46 3.98
C ASP A 141 -13.12 26.25 2.50
N GLU A 142 -12.00 26.82 2.04
CA GLU A 142 -11.45 26.59 0.69
C GLU A 142 -10.69 25.25 0.60
N LEU A 143 -10.00 24.84 1.68
CA LEU A 143 -9.22 23.60 1.74
C LEU A 143 -10.09 22.35 1.94
N VAL A 144 -11.13 22.46 2.77
CA VAL A 144 -12.07 21.38 3.06
C VAL A 144 -13.49 21.93 2.90
N PRO A 145 -14.03 21.97 1.67
CA PRO A 145 -15.38 22.46 1.47
C PRO A 145 -16.37 21.59 2.26
N PRO A 146 -17.39 22.19 2.89
CA PRO A 146 -18.27 21.53 3.85
C PRO A 146 -19.07 20.36 3.26
N ASN A 147 -19.13 20.24 1.93
CA ASN A 147 -19.64 19.08 1.22
C ASN A 147 -18.63 18.61 0.17
N PRO A 148 -18.34 17.30 0.08
CA PRO A 148 -17.72 16.76 -1.12
C PRO A 148 -18.67 16.98 -2.30
N LYS A 149 -18.24 17.76 -3.29
CA LYS A 149 -18.94 17.83 -4.58
C LYS A 149 -18.76 16.45 -5.24
N ASN A 150 -19.88 15.72 -5.40
CA ASN A 150 -19.96 14.49 -6.18
C ASN A 150 -19.58 14.72 -7.64
#